data_AF-A0A857EZ34-F1
#
_entry.id   AF-A0A857EZ34-F1
#
_cell.length_a   1.000
_cell.length_b   1.000
_cell.length_c   1.000
_cell.angle_alpha   90.00
_cell.angle_beta   90.00
_cell.angle_gamma   90.00
#
_symmetry.space_group_name_H-M   'P 1'
#
loop_
_entity.id
_entity.type
_entity.pdbx_description
1 polymer ?
#
loop_
_entity_poly.entity_id
_entity_poly.type
_entity_poly.pdbx_seq_one_letter_code
_entity_poly.pdbx_strand_id
1 'polypeptide(L)'
;MSVINSQGRIPNIVSSVLPKNPDSILSGDKVTYEIKELKNTISSMKKARSIKMRVTSFLRNVLSKVANTNTLNVGQSCDLIGITINPKAAIKLKSKIEFDGTGKIKYFKQENITEKNYNIIINNRIKPLSETPQIADNKLRTPGEALITIAGLIRTSSEFLSNKEGLENLIASTWMDGTISRQSSYNTIELIRIKVGANPKLIQEIDNVIDTIEKYTYITKRNDNYYGRLFETEISKCIVDNPNDNMVKVRQLISSLIIDDFSNMPRLEQKSLCKDIADLMRKDPPLWRYNLLSSNKFMKNEEPDDFIEMMRFSGKYSVPLVLSIAVKYIVKANGMLEIKNSASKHYVDKIKSQRKLFESFASKENLRTEAYGLLLPHQKNISSINEPIIGHGIRPIDKYLRPTAGDDLTEYDAKALISERTIGIGMSGSSNILHFLFRKLQSQNVDFPMDDAKLATASWLSYSGGHSFNEAYSVFGYTSSGNFEPLSFNTLRNSCELSKNAIDNAYNKVIEASIKLRG
;
A
#
# COMPACT_ATOMS: atom_id res chain seq x y z
N MET A 1 61.97 15.59 -29.15
CA MET A 1 62.25 16.25 -30.45
C MET A 1 60.89 16.51 -31.08
N SER A 2 60.49 17.68 -31.56
CA SER A 2 61.22 18.80 -32.15
C SER A 2 60.32 20.05 -32.21
N VAL A 3 60.94 21.21 -32.00
CA VAL A 3 60.70 22.50 -32.68
C VAL A 3 59.46 23.32 -32.27
N ILE A 4 59.75 24.36 -31.48
CA ILE A 4 59.07 25.65 -31.50
C ILE A 4 59.13 26.17 -32.95
N ASN A 5 57.98 26.46 -33.56
CA ASN A 5 57.95 27.34 -34.72
C ASN A 5 57.10 28.57 -34.42
N SER A 6 57.77 29.70 -34.54
CA SER A 6 57.30 31.07 -34.35
C SER A 6 56.44 31.50 -35.53
N GLN A 7 55.12 31.50 -35.36
CA GLN A 7 54.18 32.38 -36.07
C GLN A 7 52.81 32.24 -35.41
N GLY A 8 52.33 33.31 -34.78
CA GLY A 8 51.13 33.34 -33.96
C GLY A 8 49.83 33.05 -34.72
N ARG A 9 49.54 31.78 -35.00
CA ARG A 9 48.20 31.27 -35.33
C ARG A 9 47.87 30.12 -34.38
N ILE A 10 46.79 30.30 -33.61
CA ILE A 10 46.24 29.25 -32.75
C ILE A 10 45.52 28.22 -33.66
N PRO A 11 45.76 26.91 -33.50
CA PRO A 11 45.05 25.86 -34.23
C PRO A 11 43.54 25.91 -33.95
N ASN A 12 42.75 25.53 -34.95
CA ASN A 12 41.29 25.51 -34.94
C ASN A 12 40.72 24.47 -33.95
N ILE A 13 40.80 24.73 -32.64
CA ILE A 13 40.24 23.86 -31.57
C ILE A 13 38.69 23.97 -31.49
N VAL A 14 38.09 24.95 -32.18
CA VAL A 14 36.64 25.23 -32.07
C VAL A 14 35.76 24.21 -32.81
N SER A 15 36.31 23.37 -33.70
CA SER A 15 35.50 22.41 -34.48
C SER A 15 35.41 20.99 -33.90
N SER A 16 36.20 20.66 -32.86
CA SER A 16 36.23 19.31 -32.27
C SER A 16 35.60 19.21 -30.87
N VAL A 17 35.11 20.32 -30.30
CA VAL A 17 34.57 20.37 -28.92
C VAL A 17 33.04 20.59 -28.90
N LEU A 18 32.40 20.73 -30.07
CA LEU A 18 30.94 20.80 -30.16
C LEU A 18 30.40 19.47 -30.69
N PRO A 19 29.46 18.79 -30.00
CA PRO A 19 28.70 17.73 -30.62
C PRO A 19 27.91 18.34 -31.79
N LYS A 20 27.99 17.71 -32.97
CA LYS A 20 27.23 18.12 -34.17
C LYS A 20 25.72 17.88 -34.04
N ASN A 21 25.23 17.50 -32.86
CA ASN A 21 23.83 17.23 -32.57
C ASN A 21 23.46 17.74 -31.16
N PRO A 22 22.42 18.57 -30.98
CA PRO A 22 22.07 19.16 -29.67
C PRO A 22 21.61 18.17 -28.60
N ASP A 23 21.30 16.92 -28.97
CA ASP A 23 20.64 15.94 -28.09
C ASP A 23 21.56 14.82 -27.55
N SER A 24 22.90 14.93 -27.70
CA SER A 24 23.80 13.91 -27.13
C SER A 24 24.06 14.17 -25.64
N ILE A 25 23.50 13.33 -24.77
CA ILE A 25 23.75 13.31 -23.32
C ILE A 25 25.21 12.88 -23.06
N LEU A 26 26.03 13.77 -22.48
CA LEU A 26 27.34 13.41 -21.92
C LEU A 26 27.17 12.95 -20.48
N SER A 27 27.87 11.87 -20.08
CA SER A 27 27.91 11.40 -18.69
C SER A 27 28.53 12.48 -17.77
N GLY A 28 28.02 12.58 -16.54
CA GLY A 28 28.38 13.65 -15.58
C GLY A 28 29.88 13.77 -15.28
N ASP A 29 30.62 12.66 -15.34
CA ASP A 29 32.08 12.65 -15.14
C ASP A 29 32.84 13.32 -16.29
N LYS A 30 32.34 13.19 -17.53
CA LYS A 30 32.96 13.77 -18.72
C LYS A 30 32.76 15.28 -18.77
N VAL A 31 31.58 15.76 -18.37
CA VAL A 31 31.27 17.19 -18.21
C VAL A 31 32.17 17.83 -17.13
N THR A 32 32.41 17.11 -16.02
CA THR A 32 33.24 17.61 -14.92
C THR A 32 34.71 17.72 -15.31
N TYR A 33 35.22 16.77 -16.10
CA TYR A 33 36.58 16.78 -16.64
C TYR A 33 36.79 17.94 -17.64
N GLU A 34 35.87 18.11 -18.59
CA GLU A 34 35.95 19.17 -19.61
C GLU A 34 35.83 20.58 -19.00
N ILE A 35 35.01 20.77 -17.96
CA ILE A 35 34.93 22.04 -17.20
C ILE A 35 36.26 22.36 -16.49
N LYS A 36 36.97 21.34 -15.99
CA LYS A 36 38.26 21.52 -15.31
C LYS A 36 39.35 21.92 -16.31
N GLU A 37 39.38 21.32 -17.50
CA GLU A 37 40.28 21.71 -18.58
C GLU A 37 40.03 23.14 -19.07
N LEU A 38 38.76 23.51 -19.32
CA LEU A 38 38.39 24.86 -19.75
C LEU A 38 38.78 25.92 -18.72
N LYS A 39 38.61 25.65 -17.41
CA LYS A 39 39.06 26.55 -16.33
C LYS A 39 40.58 26.74 -16.34
N ASN A 40 41.33 25.68 -16.58
CA ASN A 40 42.80 25.75 -16.66
C ASN A 40 43.26 26.56 -17.88
N THR A 41 42.62 26.38 -19.04
CA THR A 41 42.90 27.15 -20.26
C THR A 41 42.53 28.64 -20.13
N ILE A 42 41.44 28.97 -19.44
CA ILE A 42 41.05 30.37 -19.15
C ILE A 42 42.04 31.04 -18.17
N SER A 43 42.64 30.27 -17.27
CA SER A 43 43.64 30.78 -16.32
C SER A 43 44.98 31.09 -17.01
N SER A 44 45.32 30.40 -18.10
CA SER A 44 46.58 30.61 -18.85
C SER A 44 46.50 31.72 -19.92
N MET A 45 45.32 32.22 -20.26
CA MET A 45 45.14 33.32 -21.23
C MET A 45 45.53 34.69 -20.64
N LYS A 46 46.73 35.20 -20.99
CA LYS A 46 47.28 36.46 -20.46
C LYS A 46 46.78 37.76 -21.12
N LYS A 47 46.09 37.74 -22.26
CA LYS A 47 45.62 38.97 -22.94
C LYS A 47 44.27 38.78 -23.67
N ALA A 48 43.16 38.96 -22.96
CA ALA A 48 41.87 39.44 -23.50
C ALA A 48 40.82 39.52 -22.37
N ARG A 49 40.82 40.63 -21.62
CA ARG A 49 39.91 40.85 -20.46
C ARG A 49 38.42 40.72 -20.85
N SER A 50 38.07 41.15 -22.06
CA SER A 50 36.71 41.06 -22.66
C SER A 50 36.25 39.61 -22.90
N ILE A 51 37.11 38.76 -23.47
CA ILE A 51 36.79 37.35 -23.75
C ILE A 51 36.69 36.57 -22.43
N LYS A 52 37.59 36.84 -21.48
CA LYS A 52 37.53 36.23 -20.15
C LYS A 52 36.21 36.54 -19.44
N MET A 53 35.69 37.77 -19.52
CA MET A 53 34.39 38.11 -18.95
C MET A 53 33.21 37.43 -19.65
N ARG A 54 33.18 37.39 -21.00
CA ARG A 54 32.12 36.72 -21.76
C ARG A 54 32.08 35.21 -21.49
N VAL A 55 33.23 34.55 -21.45
CA VAL A 55 33.32 33.11 -21.15
C VAL A 55 32.95 32.82 -19.69
N THR A 56 33.34 33.69 -18.75
CA THR A 56 32.95 33.53 -17.34
C THR A 56 31.44 33.72 -17.15
N SER A 57 30.82 34.68 -17.85
CA SER A 57 29.37 34.90 -17.85
C SER A 57 28.61 33.73 -18.48
N PHE A 58 29.09 33.21 -19.61
CA PHE A 58 28.53 32.02 -20.25
C PHE A 58 28.62 30.78 -19.36
N LEU A 59 29.79 30.51 -18.75
CA LEU A 59 29.96 29.43 -17.77
C LEU A 59 29.04 29.59 -16.57
N ARG A 60 28.81 30.82 -16.10
CA ARG A 60 27.87 31.09 -14.99
C ARG A 60 26.42 30.78 -15.39
N ASN A 61 26.04 31.09 -16.64
CA ASN A 61 24.72 30.76 -17.19
C ASN A 61 24.54 29.26 -17.51
N VAL A 62 25.60 28.57 -17.93
CA VAL A 62 25.56 27.11 -18.13
C VAL A 62 25.51 26.41 -16.78
N LEU A 63 26.31 26.84 -15.80
CA LEU A 63 26.27 26.30 -14.43
C LEU A 63 24.94 26.59 -13.72
N SER A 64 24.30 27.74 -13.97
CA SER A 64 22.96 28.01 -13.42
C SER A 64 21.88 27.17 -14.11
N LYS A 65 21.99 26.91 -15.42
CA LYS A 65 21.11 25.99 -16.14
C LYS A 65 21.30 24.53 -15.73
N VAL A 66 22.54 24.09 -15.47
CA VAL A 66 22.86 22.74 -14.97
C VAL A 66 22.47 22.59 -13.48
N ALA A 67 22.54 23.65 -12.68
CA ALA A 67 21.99 23.64 -11.32
C ALA A 67 20.45 23.55 -11.29
N ASN A 68 19.79 24.03 -12.35
CA ASN A 68 18.34 23.90 -12.56
C ASN A 68 17.92 22.55 -13.18
N THR A 69 18.85 21.67 -13.56
CA THR A 69 18.53 20.28 -13.97
C THR A 69 18.60 19.28 -12.80
N ASN A 70 19.04 19.70 -11.61
CA ASN A 70 19.04 18.88 -10.37
C ASN A 70 17.85 19.22 -9.43
N THR A 71 16.74 19.70 -9.99
CA THR A 71 15.48 19.85 -9.26
C THR A 71 14.59 18.64 -9.51
N LEU A 72 14.25 17.91 -8.45
CA LEU A 72 13.29 16.82 -8.49
C LEU A 72 11.89 17.39 -8.79
N ASN A 73 11.17 16.78 -9.72
CA ASN A 73 9.81 17.17 -10.12
C ASN A 73 8.82 17.09 -8.94
N VAL A 74 7.76 17.90 -9.01
CA VAL A 74 6.65 18.04 -8.03
C VAL A 74 6.09 16.69 -7.50
N GLY A 75 6.22 15.59 -8.24
CA GLY A 75 5.81 14.26 -7.79
C GLY A 75 6.61 13.69 -6.61
N GLN A 76 7.90 14.02 -6.48
CA GLN A 76 8.79 13.47 -5.44
C GLN A 76 8.78 14.28 -4.13
N SER A 77 8.25 15.51 -4.15
CA SER A 77 8.09 16.34 -2.95
C SER A 77 6.83 15.99 -2.15
N CYS A 78 5.78 15.46 -2.78
CA CYS A 78 4.60 14.95 -2.08
C CYS A 78 4.93 13.80 -1.11
N ASP A 79 5.88 12.93 -1.46
CA ASP A 79 6.32 11.80 -0.62
C ASP A 79 7.04 12.23 0.67
N LEU A 80 7.46 13.50 0.74
CA LEU A 80 8.13 14.07 1.92
C LEU A 80 7.16 14.74 2.89
N ILE A 81 5.91 14.99 2.47
CA ILE A 81 4.89 15.60 3.32
C ILE A 81 4.51 14.60 4.42
N GLY A 82 4.42 15.09 5.65
CA GLY A 82 4.12 14.28 6.82
C GLY A 82 5.33 13.65 7.51
N ILE A 83 6.53 13.81 6.95
CA ILE A 83 7.78 13.36 7.56
C ILE A 83 8.23 14.35 8.62
N THR A 84 8.59 13.85 9.80
CA THR A 84 9.20 14.64 10.86
C THR A 84 10.72 14.69 10.67
N ILE A 85 11.33 15.85 10.83
CA ILE A 85 12.79 16.01 10.76
C ILE A 85 13.33 16.74 11.99
N ASN A 86 14.64 16.61 12.23
CA ASN A 86 15.30 17.24 13.35
C ASN A 86 15.01 18.74 13.41
N PRO A 87 14.58 19.32 14.55
CA PRO A 87 14.28 20.74 14.67
C PRO A 87 15.43 21.65 14.19
N LYS A 88 16.69 21.25 14.42
CA LYS A 88 17.87 21.99 13.93
C LYS A 88 17.99 21.98 12.41
N ALA A 89 17.54 20.92 11.75
CA ALA A 89 17.46 20.83 10.29
C ALA A 89 16.22 21.54 9.74
N ALA A 90 15.08 21.43 10.43
CA ALA A 90 13.85 22.15 10.09
C ALA A 90 14.04 23.67 10.07
N ILE A 91 14.77 24.22 11.04
CA ILE A 91 15.12 25.65 11.08
C ILE A 91 15.85 26.09 9.81
N LYS A 92 16.79 25.26 9.29
CA LYS A 92 17.55 25.56 8.07
C LYS A 92 16.68 25.55 6.81
N LEU A 93 15.52 24.90 6.87
CA LEU A 93 14.60 24.72 5.75
C LEU A 93 13.31 25.55 5.87
N LYS A 94 13.10 26.26 6.98
CA LYS A 94 11.85 26.99 7.30
C LYS A 94 11.45 28.06 6.27
N SER A 95 12.42 28.61 5.54
CA SER A 95 12.17 29.56 4.45
C SER A 95 11.59 28.90 3.19
N LYS A 96 11.70 27.57 3.05
CA LYS A 96 11.31 26.80 1.87
C LYS A 96 10.24 25.75 2.16
N ILE A 97 10.10 25.35 3.42
CA ILE A 97 9.20 24.28 3.86
C ILE A 97 8.48 24.76 5.11
N GLU A 98 7.16 24.53 5.16
CA GLU A 98 6.38 24.76 6.36
C GLU A 98 6.39 23.50 7.22
N PHE A 99 6.70 23.67 8.50
CA PHE A 99 6.71 22.59 9.50
C PHE A 99 5.64 22.85 10.56
N ASP A 100 5.11 21.80 11.18
CA ASP A 100 4.29 21.95 12.38
C ASP A 100 5.16 22.16 13.65
N GLY A 101 4.50 22.29 14.81
CA GLY A 101 5.16 22.48 16.11
C GLY A 101 6.05 21.31 16.56
N THR A 102 6.05 20.19 15.83
CA THR A 102 6.86 18.98 16.12
C THR A 102 7.97 18.75 15.09
N GLY A 103 8.08 19.59 14.06
CA GLY A 103 9.06 19.43 12.98
C GLY A 103 8.58 18.55 11.82
N LYS A 104 7.27 18.26 11.73
CA LYS A 104 6.64 17.54 10.63
C LYS A 104 6.42 18.45 9.43
N ILE A 105 6.81 18.00 8.24
CA ILE A 105 6.61 18.74 6.99
C ILE A 105 5.11 18.83 6.69
N LYS A 106 4.55 20.04 6.67
CA LYS A 106 3.13 20.28 6.31
C LYS A 106 2.96 20.47 4.80
N TYR A 107 3.81 21.28 4.20
CA TYR A 107 3.85 21.51 2.75
C TYR A 107 5.14 22.25 2.37
N PHE A 108 5.45 22.26 1.07
CA PHE A 108 6.59 22.98 0.50
C PHE A 108 6.13 24.36 0.03
N LYS A 109 6.87 25.42 0.41
CA LYS A 109 6.59 26.80 -0.01
C LYS A 109 7.06 27.08 -1.45
N GLN A 110 7.79 26.14 -2.03
CA GLN A 110 8.34 26.20 -3.38
C GLN A 110 7.96 24.91 -4.11
N GLU A 111 7.63 25.01 -5.40
CA GLU A 111 7.19 23.86 -6.21
C GLU A 111 8.30 22.81 -6.37
N ASN A 112 9.56 23.25 -6.41
CA ASN A 112 10.73 22.38 -6.59
C ASN A 112 11.66 22.42 -5.37
N ILE A 113 12.16 21.25 -4.97
CA ILE A 113 13.15 21.12 -3.91
C ILE A 113 14.49 20.76 -4.54
N THR A 114 15.55 21.45 -4.13
CA THR A 114 16.89 21.11 -4.60
C THR A 114 17.33 19.77 -4.01
N GLU A 115 18.12 19.00 -4.75
CA GLU A 115 18.72 17.73 -4.28
C GLU A 115 19.44 17.89 -2.93
N LYS A 116 20.13 19.02 -2.72
CA LYS A 116 20.74 19.39 -1.43
C LYS A 116 19.72 19.43 -0.29
N ASN A 117 18.57 20.07 -0.52
CA ASN A 117 17.51 20.15 0.49
C ASN A 117 16.83 18.80 0.70
N TYR A 118 16.62 18.03 -0.37
CA TYR A 118 16.14 16.66 -0.30
C TYR A 118 17.04 15.81 0.61
N ASN A 119 18.35 15.85 0.37
CA ASN A 119 19.33 15.12 1.18
C ASN A 119 19.36 15.61 2.64
N ILE A 120 19.17 16.91 2.90
CA ILE A 120 19.03 17.41 4.27
C ILE A 120 17.79 16.82 4.94
N ILE A 121 16.65 16.78 4.25
CA ILE A 121 15.40 16.19 4.77
C ILE A 121 15.61 14.71 5.08
N ILE A 122 16.10 13.93 4.11
CA ILE A 122 16.35 12.48 4.23
C ILE A 122 17.32 12.17 5.38
N ASN A 123 18.44 12.89 5.44
CA ASN A 123 19.48 12.62 6.43
C ASN A 123 19.15 13.10 7.84
N ASN A 124 18.08 13.90 8.00
CA ASN A 124 17.66 14.43 9.29
C ASN A 124 16.23 14.00 9.66
N ARG A 125 15.66 12.99 9.00
CA ARG A 125 14.37 12.44 9.38
C ARG A 125 14.42 11.98 10.84
N ILE A 126 13.56 12.57 11.66
CA ILE A 126 13.21 12.02 12.96
C ILE A 126 12.15 10.98 12.65
N LYS A 127 12.47 9.72 12.93
CA LYS A 127 11.47 8.67 12.99
C LYS A 127 10.43 9.11 14.03
N PRO A 128 9.17 9.39 13.65
CA PRO A 128 8.08 9.54 14.60
C PRO A 128 8.14 8.43 15.65
N LEU A 129 7.69 8.70 16.88
CA LEU A 129 7.46 7.65 17.88
C LEU A 129 6.43 6.60 17.39
N SER A 130 5.72 6.91 16.29
CA SER A 130 4.78 6.06 15.55
C SER A 130 5.35 5.44 14.26
N GLU A 131 6.62 5.69 13.89
CA GLU A 131 7.30 4.87 12.89
C GLU A 131 7.97 3.69 13.60
N THR A 132 7.87 2.51 13.00
CA THR A 132 8.66 1.33 13.35
C THR A 132 10.10 1.76 13.65
N PRO A 133 10.61 1.52 14.87
CA PRO A 133 12.05 1.49 15.10
C PRO A 133 12.61 0.57 14.02
N GLN A 134 13.65 0.99 13.29
CA GLN A 134 14.35 0.00 12.48
C GLN A 134 14.66 -1.16 13.43
N ILE A 135 14.47 -2.40 12.98
CA ILE A 135 14.42 -3.59 13.85
C ILE A 135 15.62 -3.68 14.81
N ALA A 136 16.71 -3.00 14.48
CA ALA A 136 17.91 -2.78 15.30
C ALA A 136 17.75 -1.84 16.54
N ASP A 137 16.80 -0.89 16.58
CA ASP A 137 16.76 0.19 17.58
C ASP A 137 15.88 -0.13 18.81
N ASN A 138 14.89 -1.02 18.68
CA ASN A 138 14.06 -1.51 19.80
C ASN A 138 13.99 -3.03 19.69
N LYS A 139 14.07 -3.77 20.80
CA LYS A 139 13.97 -5.24 20.75
C LYS A 139 12.54 -5.75 20.95
N LEU A 140 11.63 -4.97 21.55
CA LEU A 140 10.32 -5.41 22.05
C LEU A 140 9.31 -5.93 20.99
N ARG A 141 8.83 -7.17 21.03
CA ARG A 141 7.89 -7.77 20.07
C ARG A 141 6.49 -7.94 20.67
N THR A 142 5.46 -7.82 19.85
CA THR A 142 4.13 -8.34 20.19
C THR A 142 4.16 -9.89 20.29
N PRO A 143 3.22 -10.52 21.01
CA PRO A 143 3.14 -11.98 21.08
C PRO A 143 3.10 -12.68 19.71
N GLY A 144 2.35 -12.17 18.74
CA GLY A 144 2.30 -12.74 17.39
C GLY A 144 3.57 -12.49 16.58
N GLU A 145 4.22 -11.34 16.73
CA GLU A 145 5.54 -11.11 16.10
C GLU A 145 6.61 -12.07 16.65
N ALA A 146 6.56 -12.41 17.93
CA ALA A 146 7.45 -13.40 18.53
C ALA A 146 7.21 -14.79 17.93
N LEU A 147 5.95 -15.21 17.80
CA LEU A 147 5.59 -16.48 17.14
C LEU A 147 6.09 -16.53 15.69
N ILE A 148 5.88 -15.48 14.90
CA ILE A 148 6.39 -15.39 13.52
C ILE A 148 7.92 -15.43 13.48
N THR A 149 8.60 -14.74 14.40
CA THR A 149 10.07 -14.76 14.48
C THR A 149 10.58 -16.16 14.82
N ILE A 150 9.93 -16.87 15.75
CA ILE A 150 10.27 -18.25 16.14
C ILE A 150 10.03 -19.22 14.98
N ALA A 151 8.95 -19.06 14.22
CA ALA A 151 8.73 -19.83 12.99
C ALA A 151 9.88 -19.61 11.98
N GLY A 152 10.35 -18.38 11.80
CA GLY A 152 11.53 -18.08 10.99
C GLY A 152 12.82 -18.74 11.50
N LEU A 153 13.02 -18.83 12.82
CA LEU A 153 14.16 -19.55 13.43
C LEU A 153 14.09 -21.05 13.14
N ILE A 154 12.93 -21.67 13.37
CA ILE A 154 12.71 -23.10 13.09
C ILE A 154 12.90 -23.40 11.60
N ARG A 155 12.33 -22.58 10.71
CA ARG A 155 12.45 -22.70 9.24
C ARG A 155 13.92 -22.73 8.79
N THR A 156 14.75 -21.87 9.36
CA THR A 156 16.15 -21.68 8.96
C THR A 156 17.17 -22.46 9.79
N SER A 157 16.72 -23.17 10.83
CA SER A 157 17.60 -24.03 11.62
C SER A 157 18.23 -25.11 10.72
N SER A 158 19.55 -25.18 10.74
CA SER A 158 20.37 -26.17 10.03
C SER A 158 20.38 -27.53 10.73
N GLU A 159 19.96 -27.58 12.00
CA GLU A 159 19.98 -28.79 12.80
C GLU A 159 18.74 -29.65 12.57
N PHE A 160 18.90 -30.97 12.64
CA PHE A 160 17.79 -31.90 12.44
C PHE A 160 16.78 -31.76 13.58
N LEU A 161 15.58 -31.31 13.24
CA LEU A 161 14.42 -31.26 14.13
C LEU A 161 13.44 -32.35 13.70
N SER A 162 13.32 -33.41 14.49
CA SER A 162 12.50 -34.59 14.18
C SER A 162 11.01 -34.28 13.94
N ASN A 163 10.52 -33.13 14.42
CA ASN A 163 9.14 -32.67 14.24
C ASN A 163 9.07 -31.21 13.75
N LYS A 164 9.94 -30.82 12.82
CA LYS A 164 9.97 -29.45 12.26
C LYS A 164 8.62 -29.01 11.71
N GLU A 165 8.00 -29.83 10.87
CA GLU A 165 6.70 -29.53 10.25
C GLU A 165 5.58 -29.39 11.29
N GLY A 166 5.53 -30.27 12.29
CA GLY A 166 4.53 -30.17 13.36
C GLY A 166 4.70 -28.92 14.22
N LEU A 167 5.93 -28.44 14.41
CA LEU A 167 6.19 -27.15 15.08
C LEU A 167 5.75 -25.96 14.24
N GLU A 168 6.06 -25.96 12.94
CA GLU A 168 5.63 -24.90 12.01
C GLU A 168 4.10 -24.84 11.93
N ASN A 169 3.42 -25.99 11.84
CA ASN A 169 1.96 -26.09 11.83
C ASN A 169 1.33 -25.62 13.14
N LEU A 170 1.94 -25.91 14.29
CA LEU A 170 1.48 -25.43 15.60
C LEU A 170 1.54 -23.89 15.64
N ILE A 171 2.66 -23.29 15.23
CA ILE A 171 2.82 -21.83 15.22
C ILE A 171 1.83 -21.18 14.25
N ALA A 172 1.73 -21.73 13.04
CA ALA A 172 0.83 -21.22 12.01
C ALA A 172 -0.62 -21.24 12.52
N SER A 173 -1.07 -22.37 13.08
CA SER A 173 -2.42 -22.52 13.62
C SER A 173 -2.69 -21.54 14.75
N THR A 174 -1.78 -21.41 15.72
CA THR A 174 -1.94 -20.44 16.82
C THR A 174 -2.03 -19.00 16.31
N TRP A 175 -1.18 -18.62 15.36
CA TRP A 175 -1.15 -17.26 14.83
C TRP A 175 -2.38 -16.92 13.97
N MET A 176 -2.85 -17.88 13.18
CA MET A 176 -4.00 -17.73 12.30
C MET A 176 -5.35 -17.86 13.02
N ASP A 177 -5.40 -18.27 14.28
CA ASP A 177 -6.68 -18.52 14.97
C ASP A 177 -7.46 -17.25 15.30
N GLY A 178 -6.77 -16.14 15.54
CA GLY A 178 -7.43 -14.88 15.91
C GLY A 178 -7.85 -14.82 17.37
N THR A 179 -7.27 -15.70 18.19
CA THR A 179 -7.36 -15.72 19.66
C THR A 179 -5.98 -15.54 20.29
N ILE A 180 -5.04 -14.97 19.52
CA ILE A 180 -3.69 -14.69 20.03
C ILE A 180 -3.83 -13.75 21.23
N SER A 181 -3.30 -14.21 22.34
CA SER A 181 -3.12 -13.44 23.54
C SER A 181 -1.72 -13.66 24.04
N ARG A 182 -1.30 -12.86 25.01
CA ARG A 182 -0.05 -13.08 25.71
C ARG A 182 -0.01 -14.53 26.23
N GLN A 183 -1.02 -14.96 26.99
CA GLN A 183 -1.04 -16.29 27.59
C GLN A 183 -1.01 -17.42 26.55
N SER A 184 -1.81 -17.37 25.49
CA SER A 184 -1.82 -18.42 24.48
C SER A 184 -0.51 -18.49 23.70
N SER A 185 0.14 -17.33 23.49
CA SER A 185 1.45 -17.26 22.85
C SER A 185 2.54 -17.84 23.74
N TYR A 186 2.59 -17.47 25.03
CA TYR A 186 3.56 -18.06 25.98
C TYR A 186 3.39 -19.58 26.09
N ASN A 187 2.16 -20.07 26.23
CA ASN A 187 1.89 -21.52 26.27
C ASN A 187 2.41 -22.22 24.99
N THR A 188 2.15 -21.62 23.83
CA THR A 188 2.62 -22.15 22.54
C THR A 188 4.15 -22.15 22.46
N ILE A 189 4.79 -21.07 22.90
CA ILE A 189 6.25 -20.94 22.88
C ILE A 189 6.90 -21.95 23.85
N GLU A 190 6.39 -22.13 25.06
CA GLU A 190 6.91 -23.15 25.99
C GLU A 190 6.76 -24.56 25.42
N LEU A 191 5.64 -24.87 24.77
CA LEU A 191 5.46 -26.16 24.07
C LEU A 191 6.48 -26.33 22.93
N ILE A 192 6.78 -25.27 22.19
CA ILE A 192 7.83 -25.28 21.16
C ILE A 192 9.19 -25.54 21.79
N ARG A 193 9.54 -24.87 22.89
CA ARG A 193 10.82 -25.06 23.61
C ARG A 193 10.99 -26.52 24.04
N ILE A 194 9.97 -27.12 24.65
CA ILE A 194 9.98 -28.53 25.05
C ILE A 194 10.20 -29.45 23.84
N LYS A 195 9.50 -29.19 22.72
CA LYS A 195 9.55 -30.01 21.52
C LYS A 195 10.81 -29.82 20.67
N VAL A 196 11.47 -28.68 20.75
CA VAL A 196 12.80 -28.44 20.15
C VAL A 196 13.87 -29.32 20.82
N GLY A 197 13.65 -29.75 22.06
CA GLY A 197 14.51 -30.70 22.76
C GLY A 197 15.91 -30.12 23.05
N ALA A 198 16.94 -30.97 23.16
CA ALA A 198 18.29 -30.58 23.57
C ALA A 198 19.11 -29.84 22.49
N ASN A 199 18.50 -28.96 21.70
CA ASN A 199 19.20 -28.06 20.76
C ASN A 199 19.52 -26.73 21.47
N PRO A 200 20.74 -26.54 22.03
CA PRO A 200 20.99 -25.42 22.92
C PRO A 200 21.03 -24.08 22.17
N LYS A 201 21.46 -24.10 20.90
CA LYS A 201 21.55 -22.90 20.07
C LYS A 201 20.17 -22.38 19.69
N LEU A 202 19.29 -23.25 19.19
CA LEU A 202 17.93 -22.86 18.84
C LEU A 202 17.12 -22.46 20.08
N ILE A 203 17.31 -23.15 21.21
CA ILE A 203 16.71 -22.73 22.50
C ILE A 203 17.17 -21.33 22.87
N GLN A 204 18.48 -21.05 22.81
CA GLN A 204 19.00 -19.72 23.14
C GLN A 204 18.43 -18.63 22.22
N GLU A 205 18.29 -18.91 20.93
CA GLU A 205 17.67 -17.98 19.98
C GLU A 205 16.17 -17.75 20.27
N ILE A 206 15.44 -18.80 20.66
CA ILE A 206 14.04 -18.69 21.08
C ILE A 206 13.92 -17.87 22.37
N ASP A 207 14.78 -18.12 23.36
CA ASP A 207 14.81 -17.39 24.63
C ASP A 207 15.09 -15.89 24.39
N ASN A 208 16.03 -15.58 23.50
CA ASN A 208 16.29 -14.21 23.07
C ASN A 208 15.06 -13.53 22.43
N VAL A 209 14.16 -14.29 21.80
CA VAL A 209 12.89 -13.73 21.26
C VAL A 209 11.89 -13.53 22.40
N ILE A 210 11.77 -14.47 23.34
CA ILE A 210 10.86 -14.39 24.49
C ILE A 210 11.15 -13.18 25.36
N ASP A 211 12.43 -12.92 25.63
CA ASP A 211 12.89 -11.77 26.43
C ASP A 211 12.49 -10.42 25.82
N THR A 212 12.10 -10.45 24.55
CA THR A 212 11.62 -9.26 23.87
C THR A 212 10.11 -9.13 23.85
N ILE A 213 9.33 -10.12 24.27
CA ILE A 213 7.88 -9.99 24.26
C ILE A 213 7.44 -8.84 25.17
N GLU A 214 6.62 -7.94 24.64
CA GLU A 214 6.11 -6.78 25.37
C GLU A 214 5.38 -7.21 26.65
N LYS A 215 5.66 -6.50 27.75
CA LYS A 215 5.06 -6.78 29.07
C LYS A 215 3.64 -6.24 29.20
N TYR A 216 3.29 -5.27 28.38
CA TYR A 216 1.98 -4.64 28.33
C TYR A 216 1.55 -4.55 26.87
N THR A 217 0.24 -4.67 26.61
CA THR A 217 -0.30 -4.48 25.27
C THR A 217 -0.20 -2.99 24.92
N TYR A 218 0.67 -2.65 23.97
CA TYR A 218 0.75 -1.29 23.45
C TYR A 218 -0.25 -1.13 22.31
N ILE A 219 -1.20 -0.20 22.45
CA ILE A 219 -2.20 0.09 21.40
C ILE A 219 -1.51 0.60 20.12
N THR A 220 -0.41 1.33 20.27
CA THR A 220 0.55 1.59 19.19
C THR A 220 1.42 0.35 19.01
N LYS A 221 0.87 -0.70 18.41
CA LYS A 221 1.66 -1.89 18.07
C LYS A 221 2.88 -1.44 17.31
N ARG A 222 4.05 -1.87 17.79
CA ARG A 222 5.38 -1.41 17.38
C ARG A 222 5.58 -1.28 15.85
N ASN A 223 4.83 -2.04 15.04
CA ASN A 223 4.91 -2.05 13.58
C ASN A 223 3.59 -1.86 12.83
N ASP A 224 2.57 -1.24 13.43
CA ASP A 224 1.22 -1.13 12.81
C ASP A 224 0.66 -2.48 12.34
N ASN A 225 1.07 -3.59 12.96
CA ASN A 225 0.79 -4.95 12.49
C ASN A 225 1.35 -5.23 11.07
N TYR A 226 2.65 -5.00 10.85
CA TYR A 226 3.32 -5.27 9.57
C TYR A 226 3.04 -6.67 9.02
N TYR A 227 3.23 -7.72 9.82
CA TYR A 227 3.01 -9.09 9.38
C TYR A 227 1.54 -9.36 9.03
N GLY A 228 0.58 -8.88 9.82
CA GLY A 228 -0.85 -9.01 9.48
C GLY A 228 -1.23 -8.26 8.19
N ARG A 229 -0.67 -7.06 7.99
CA ARG A 229 -0.89 -6.28 6.76
C ARG A 229 -0.29 -6.94 5.53
N LEU A 230 0.93 -7.46 5.64
CA LEU A 230 1.58 -8.23 4.58
C LEU A 230 0.74 -9.48 4.26
N PHE A 231 0.39 -10.25 5.28
CA PHE A 231 -0.42 -11.45 5.16
C PHE A 231 -1.73 -11.20 4.40
N GLU A 232 -2.54 -10.25 4.83
CA GLU A 232 -3.82 -9.93 4.17
C GLU A 232 -3.63 -9.33 2.77
N THR A 233 -2.52 -8.61 2.53
CA THR A 233 -2.14 -8.14 1.19
C THR A 233 -1.87 -9.32 0.26
N GLU A 234 -1.10 -10.31 0.71
CA GLU A 234 -0.76 -11.50 -0.08
C GLU A 234 -1.96 -12.42 -0.31
N ILE A 235 -2.83 -12.61 0.69
CA ILE A 235 -4.11 -13.33 0.51
C ILE A 235 -4.92 -12.66 -0.60
N SER A 236 -5.15 -11.35 -0.45
CA SER A 236 -5.99 -10.61 -1.38
C SER A 236 -5.41 -10.58 -2.80
N LYS A 237 -4.09 -10.44 -2.95
CA LYS A 237 -3.40 -10.56 -4.23
C LYS A 237 -3.62 -11.93 -4.86
N CYS A 238 -3.37 -13.01 -4.11
CA CYS A 238 -3.50 -14.38 -4.61
C CYS A 238 -4.91 -14.66 -5.15
N ILE A 239 -5.95 -14.24 -4.42
CA ILE A 239 -7.35 -14.47 -4.79
C ILE A 239 -7.79 -13.57 -5.95
N VAL A 240 -7.37 -12.30 -5.97
CA VAL A 240 -7.71 -11.37 -7.06
C VAL A 240 -7.04 -11.78 -8.38
N ASP A 241 -5.82 -12.28 -8.32
CA ASP A 241 -5.09 -12.76 -9.50
C ASP A 241 -5.61 -14.12 -9.99
N ASN A 242 -6.18 -14.95 -9.11
CA ASN A 242 -6.61 -16.32 -9.42
C ASN A 242 -8.02 -16.63 -8.84
N PRO A 243 -9.09 -15.97 -9.31
CA PRO A 243 -10.44 -16.28 -8.85
C PRO A 243 -10.84 -17.70 -9.29
N ASN A 244 -11.57 -18.43 -8.44
CA ASN A 244 -12.14 -19.73 -8.82
C ASN A 244 -13.45 -19.57 -9.64
N ASP A 245 -13.94 -20.68 -10.18
CA ASP A 245 -15.15 -20.71 -11.01
C ASP A 245 -16.39 -20.19 -10.28
N ASN A 246 -16.49 -20.45 -8.97
CA ASN A 246 -17.59 -19.94 -8.15
C ASN A 246 -17.57 -18.40 -8.04
N MET A 247 -16.40 -17.79 -7.88
CA MET A 247 -16.26 -16.33 -7.91
C MET A 247 -16.60 -15.74 -9.28
N VAL A 248 -16.23 -16.44 -10.36
CA VAL A 248 -16.61 -16.06 -11.73
C VAL A 248 -18.13 -16.16 -11.90
N LYS A 249 -18.77 -17.22 -11.39
CA LYS A 249 -20.23 -17.41 -11.36
C LYS A 249 -20.91 -16.28 -10.58
N VAL A 250 -20.42 -15.92 -9.39
CA VAL A 250 -20.91 -14.78 -8.60
C VAL A 250 -20.85 -13.50 -9.43
N ARG A 251 -19.72 -13.22 -10.08
CA ARG A 251 -19.55 -12.08 -10.97
C ARG A 251 -20.56 -12.11 -12.13
N GLN A 252 -20.83 -13.26 -12.73
CA GLN A 252 -21.81 -13.40 -13.81
C GLN A 252 -23.23 -13.09 -13.32
N LEU A 253 -23.64 -13.66 -12.18
CA LEU A 253 -24.97 -13.45 -11.62
C LEU A 253 -25.24 -11.98 -11.25
N ILE A 254 -24.26 -11.32 -10.63
CA ILE A 254 -24.36 -9.89 -10.31
C ILE A 254 -24.41 -9.04 -11.58
N SER A 255 -23.55 -9.35 -12.56
CA SER A 255 -23.52 -8.65 -13.84
C SER A 255 -24.84 -8.76 -14.59
N SER A 256 -25.42 -9.98 -14.69
CA SER A 256 -26.71 -10.21 -15.33
C SER A 256 -27.82 -9.45 -14.62
N LEU A 257 -27.93 -9.56 -13.29
CA LEU A 257 -28.94 -8.84 -12.51
C LEU A 257 -28.88 -7.32 -12.76
N ILE A 258 -27.68 -6.74 -12.77
CA ILE A 258 -27.48 -5.30 -13.00
C ILE A 258 -27.80 -4.93 -14.45
N ILE A 259 -27.36 -5.72 -15.43
CA ILE A 259 -27.64 -5.47 -16.85
C ILE A 259 -29.14 -5.56 -17.12
N ASP A 260 -29.84 -6.53 -16.53
CA ASP A 260 -31.28 -6.72 -16.70
C ASP A 260 -32.06 -5.54 -16.09
N ASP A 261 -31.75 -5.16 -14.85
CA ASP A 261 -32.35 -3.98 -14.21
C ASP A 261 -32.08 -2.71 -15.05
N PHE A 262 -30.84 -2.51 -15.47
CA PHE A 262 -30.43 -1.35 -16.26
C PHE A 262 -31.11 -1.28 -17.64
N SER A 263 -31.17 -2.42 -18.35
CA SER A 263 -31.71 -2.47 -19.71
C SER A 263 -33.23 -2.27 -19.75
N ASN A 264 -33.92 -2.60 -18.65
CA ASN A 264 -35.36 -2.39 -18.52
C ASN A 264 -35.74 -0.92 -18.20
N MET A 265 -34.78 -0.05 -17.89
CA MET A 265 -35.01 1.38 -17.67
C MET A 265 -35.12 2.15 -18.98
N PRO A 266 -35.88 3.26 -19.04
CA PRO A 266 -35.86 4.18 -20.17
C PRO A 266 -34.44 4.69 -20.49
N ARG A 267 -34.11 4.86 -21.77
CA ARG A 267 -32.74 5.27 -22.21
C ARG A 267 -32.26 6.58 -21.57
N LEU A 268 -33.16 7.52 -21.29
CA LEU A 268 -32.81 8.77 -20.60
C LEU A 268 -32.37 8.52 -19.15
N GLU A 269 -33.05 7.60 -18.45
CA GLU A 269 -32.68 7.19 -17.09
C GLU A 269 -31.35 6.43 -17.10
N GLN A 270 -31.15 5.52 -18.06
CA GLN A 270 -29.87 4.83 -18.25
C GLN A 270 -28.70 5.81 -18.40
N LYS A 271 -28.85 6.84 -19.25
CA LYS A 271 -27.83 7.88 -19.44
C LYS A 271 -27.58 8.67 -18.16
N SER A 272 -28.63 9.04 -17.42
CA SER A 272 -28.47 9.73 -16.13
C SER A 272 -27.71 8.88 -15.11
N LEU A 273 -28.06 7.60 -15.02
CA LEU A 273 -27.40 6.64 -14.13
C LEU A 273 -25.94 6.39 -14.51
N CYS A 274 -25.62 6.35 -15.81
CA CYS A 274 -24.23 6.22 -16.28
C CYS A 274 -23.35 7.38 -15.78
N LYS A 275 -23.83 8.62 -15.87
CA LYS A 275 -23.13 9.80 -15.35
C LYS A 275 -22.89 9.68 -13.84
N ASP A 276 -23.93 9.31 -13.11
CA ASP A 276 -23.86 9.11 -11.66
C ASP A 276 -22.84 8.04 -11.24
N ILE A 277 -22.80 6.92 -11.95
CA ILE A 277 -21.85 5.83 -11.71
C ILE A 277 -20.43 6.27 -12.08
N ALA A 278 -20.24 6.91 -13.24
CA ALA A 278 -18.94 7.42 -13.68
C ALA A 278 -18.38 8.43 -12.67
N ASP A 279 -19.20 9.30 -12.10
CA ASP A 279 -18.79 10.24 -11.05
C ASP A 279 -18.36 9.55 -9.76
N LEU A 280 -19.09 8.51 -9.32
CA LEU A 280 -18.67 7.69 -8.18
C LEU A 280 -17.36 6.95 -8.46
N MET A 281 -17.16 6.48 -9.70
CA MET A 281 -15.90 5.88 -10.13
C MET A 281 -14.75 6.89 -10.12
N ARG A 282 -14.95 8.15 -10.49
CA ARG A 282 -13.89 9.18 -10.44
C ARG A 282 -13.51 9.54 -9.00
N LYS A 283 -14.49 9.59 -8.08
CA LYS A 283 -14.28 9.92 -6.66
C LYS A 283 -13.54 8.81 -5.89
N ASP A 284 -13.64 7.58 -6.38
CA ASP A 284 -13.03 6.39 -5.80
C ASP A 284 -12.28 5.58 -6.89
N PRO A 285 -11.08 6.03 -7.30
CA PRO A 285 -10.29 5.39 -8.35
C PRO A 285 -9.33 4.33 -7.76
N PRO A 286 -9.70 3.03 -7.73
CA PRO A 286 -8.75 1.98 -7.37
C PRO A 286 -7.71 1.82 -8.48
N LEU A 287 -6.50 1.47 -8.07
CA LEU A 287 -5.29 1.37 -8.90
C LEU A 287 -5.49 0.41 -10.08
N TRP A 288 -5.99 -0.79 -9.79
CA TRP A 288 -6.14 -1.88 -10.76
C TRP A 288 -7.11 -1.56 -11.90
N ARG A 289 -8.03 -0.61 -11.71
CA ARG A 289 -9.03 -0.26 -12.72
C ARG A 289 -8.45 0.57 -13.86
N TYR A 290 -7.32 1.26 -13.63
CA TYR A 290 -6.67 2.08 -14.63
C TYR A 290 -6.31 1.30 -15.90
N ASN A 291 -5.98 0.01 -15.77
CA ASN A 291 -5.57 -0.83 -16.89
C ASN A 291 -6.75 -1.49 -17.64
N LEU A 292 -8.00 -1.19 -17.29
CA LEU A 292 -9.19 -1.79 -17.89
C LEU A 292 -9.75 -0.91 -19.00
N LEU A 293 -9.52 -1.30 -20.26
CA LEU A 293 -9.97 -0.55 -21.45
C LEU A 293 -11.47 -0.24 -21.42
N SER A 294 -12.30 -1.24 -21.08
CA SER A 294 -13.76 -1.06 -21.02
C SER A 294 -14.19 -0.07 -19.93
N SER A 295 -13.51 -0.08 -18.77
CA SER A 295 -13.78 0.90 -17.72
C SER A 295 -13.37 2.31 -18.13
N ASN A 296 -12.24 2.46 -18.82
CA ASN A 296 -11.76 3.75 -19.30
C ASN A 296 -12.66 4.31 -20.41
N LYS A 297 -13.13 3.45 -21.32
CA LYS A 297 -14.09 3.79 -22.36
C LYS A 297 -15.40 4.30 -21.76
N PHE A 298 -15.98 3.54 -20.82
CA PHE A 298 -17.19 3.95 -20.10
C PHE A 298 -17.01 5.27 -19.34
N MET A 299 -15.92 5.44 -18.59
CA MET A 299 -15.66 6.70 -17.87
C MET A 299 -15.43 7.90 -18.79
N LYS A 300 -15.05 7.69 -20.04
CA LYS A 300 -14.85 8.77 -21.01
C LYS A 300 -16.16 9.19 -21.67
N ASN A 301 -16.96 8.21 -22.07
CA ASN A 301 -18.14 8.44 -22.90
C ASN A 301 -19.44 8.53 -22.09
N GLU A 302 -19.50 7.84 -20.95
CA GLU A 302 -20.67 7.77 -20.06
C GLU A 302 -21.95 7.25 -20.76
N GLU A 303 -21.78 6.42 -21.78
CA GLU A 303 -22.90 5.90 -22.58
C GLU A 303 -23.37 4.52 -22.07
N PRO A 304 -24.68 4.21 -22.17
CA PRO A 304 -25.24 2.95 -21.69
C PRO A 304 -24.63 1.70 -22.33
N ASP A 305 -24.24 1.75 -23.60
CA ASP A 305 -23.66 0.60 -24.29
C ASP A 305 -22.24 0.31 -23.78
N ASP A 306 -21.48 1.36 -23.46
CA ASP A 306 -20.16 1.23 -22.81
C ASP A 306 -20.29 0.72 -21.37
N PHE A 307 -21.37 1.07 -20.65
CA PHE A 307 -21.68 0.50 -19.34
C PHE A 307 -21.90 -1.01 -19.43
N ILE A 308 -22.73 -1.46 -20.38
CA ILE A 308 -23.00 -2.89 -20.60
C ILE A 308 -21.71 -3.62 -21.02
N GLU A 309 -20.91 -3.03 -21.91
CA GLU A 309 -19.61 -3.58 -22.32
C GLU A 309 -18.67 -3.75 -21.10
N MET A 310 -18.55 -2.73 -20.25
CA MET A 310 -17.79 -2.81 -19.01
C MET A 310 -18.32 -3.90 -18.07
N MET A 311 -19.65 -3.99 -17.91
CA MET A 311 -20.28 -5.02 -17.07
C MET A 311 -20.12 -6.43 -17.63
N ARG A 312 -19.86 -6.60 -18.94
CA ARG A 312 -19.60 -7.90 -19.59
C ARG A 312 -18.13 -8.31 -19.63
N PHE A 313 -17.21 -7.42 -19.24
CA PHE A 313 -15.77 -7.71 -19.23
C PHE A 313 -15.42 -8.95 -18.39
N SER A 314 -14.66 -9.89 -18.97
CA SER A 314 -14.35 -11.20 -18.39
C SER A 314 -12.85 -11.47 -18.16
N GLY A 315 -12.00 -10.44 -18.19
CA GLY A 315 -10.54 -10.60 -18.00
C GLY A 315 -10.07 -10.49 -16.54
N LYS A 316 -8.76 -10.29 -16.38
CA LYS A 316 -8.12 -9.98 -15.09
C LYS A 316 -8.81 -8.79 -14.43
N TYR A 317 -9.10 -8.90 -13.13
CA TYR A 317 -9.87 -7.93 -12.34
C TYR A 317 -11.37 -7.81 -12.69
N SER A 318 -11.95 -8.71 -13.49
CA SER A 318 -13.40 -8.67 -13.77
C SER A 318 -14.27 -8.86 -12.53
N VAL A 319 -13.89 -9.77 -11.62
CA VAL A 319 -14.58 -9.98 -10.33
C VAL A 319 -14.57 -8.70 -9.46
N PRO A 320 -13.41 -8.11 -9.11
CA PRO A 320 -13.38 -6.87 -8.34
C PRO A 320 -14.04 -5.69 -9.07
N LEU A 321 -13.98 -5.64 -10.41
CA LEU A 321 -14.71 -4.64 -11.20
C LEU A 321 -16.22 -4.73 -10.94
N VAL A 322 -16.82 -5.90 -11.18
CA VAL A 322 -18.27 -6.07 -11.05
C VAL A 322 -18.73 -5.83 -9.60
N LEU A 323 -17.98 -6.28 -8.59
CA LEU A 323 -18.29 -6.00 -7.19
C LEU A 323 -18.23 -4.49 -6.88
N SER A 324 -17.21 -3.78 -7.39
CA SER A 324 -17.07 -2.33 -7.21
C SER A 324 -18.21 -1.55 -7.86
N ILE A 325 -18.61 -1.95 -9.07
CA ILE A 325 -19.71 -1.32 -9.78
C ILE A 325 -21.05 -1.66 -9.14
N ALA A 326 -21.26 -2.88 -8.65
CA ALA A 326 -22.50 -3.27 -7.97
C ALA A 326 -22.81 -2.38 -6.76
N VAL A 327 -21.80 -2.06 -5.94
CA VAL A 327 -21.97 -1.12 -4.82
C VAL A 327 -22.43 0.26 -5.31
N LYS A 328 -21.79 0.80 -6.35
CA LYS A 328 -22.12 2.12 -6.91
C LYS A 328 -23.50 2.13 -7.55
N TYR A 329 -23.85 1.06 -8.27
CA TYR A 329 -25.14 0.85 -8.90
C TYR A 329 -26.26 0.81 -7.87
N ILE A 330 -26.16 -0.03 -6.82
CA ILE A 330 -27.20 -0.14 -5.78
C ILE A 330 -27.45 1.20 -5.08
N VAL A 331 -26.42 2.00 -4.86
CA VAL A 331 -26.56 3.31 -4.22
C VAL A 331 -27.37 4.30 -5.09
N LYS A 332 -27.36 4.13 -6.41
CA LYS A 332 -27.90 5.09 -7.38
C LYS A 332 -29.17 4.63 -8.11
N ALA A 333 -29.30 3.35 -8.40
CA ALA A 333 -30.39 2.80 -9.21
C ALA A 333 -31.70 2.69 -8.40
N ASN A 334 -32.80 3.16 -8.99
CA ASN A 334 -34.14 3.09 -8.37
C ASN A 334 -34.63 1.64 -8.25
N GLY A 335 -34.29 0.76 -9.19
CA GLY A 335 -34.61 -0.68 -9.14
C GLY A 335 -33.98 -1.42 -7.96
N MET A 336 -33.03 -0.79 -7.26
CA MET A 336 -32.29 -1.37 -6.14
C MET A 336 -32.66 -0.74 -4.78
N LEU A 337 -33.74 0.05 -4.70
CA LEU A 337 -34.13 0.78 -3.49
C LEU A 337 -34.34 -0.12 -2.27
N GLU A 338 -34.95 -1.30 -2.44
CA GLU A 338 -35.16 -2.24 -1.34
C GLU A 338 -33.84 -2.70 -0.70
N ILE A 339 -32.87 -3.09 -1.54
CA ILE A 339 -31.53 -3.50 -1.10
C ILE A 339 -30.83 -2.31 -0.43
N LYS A 340 -30.87 -1.14 -1.07
CA LYS A 340 -30.26 0.09 -0.56
C LYS A 340 -30.82 0.48 0.79
N ASN A 341 -32.14 0.43 0.98
CA ASN A 341 -32.80 0.82 2.22
C ASN A 341 -32.48 -0.16 3.35
N SER A 342 -32.54 -1.46 3.06
CA SER A 342 -32.20 -2.51 4.03
C SER A 342 -30.74 -2.42 4.46
N ALA A 343 -29.84 -2.27 3.50
CA ALA A 343 -28.42 -2.08 3.76
C ALA A 343 -28.16 -0.77 4.53
N SER A 344 -28.84 0.33 4.21
CA SER A 344 -28.66 1.62 4.90
C SER A 344 -29.13 1.57 6.35
N LYS A 345 -30.27 0.91 6.61
CA LYS A 345 -30.78 0.69 7.97
C LYS A 345 -29.78 -0.11 8.79
N HIS A 346 -29.36 -1.27 8.29
CA HIS A 346 -28.35 -2.09 8.97
C HIS A 346 -27.02 -1.34 9.16
N TYR A 347 -26.63 -0.53 8.18
CA TYR A 347 -25.43 0.29 8.28
C TYR A 347 -25.51 1.28 9.44
N VAL A 348 -26.61 2.02 9.56
CA VAL A 348 -26.79 3.00 10.65
C VAL A 348 -26.84 2.29 12.01
N ASP A 349 -27.62 1.21 12.11
CA ASP A 349 -27.88 0.53 13.37
C ASP A 349 -26.64 -0.20 13.90
N LYS A 350 -25.87 -0.85 13.01
CA LYS A 350 -24.83 -1.83 13.39
C LYS A 350 -23.43 -1.47 12.95
N ILE A 351 -23.26 -0.97 11.73
CA ILE A 351 -21.93 -0.76 11.13
C ILE A 351 -21.35 0.59 11.55
N LYS A 352 -22.15 1.65 11.58
CA LYS A 352 -21.69 3.03 11.77
C LYS A 352 -21.01 3.24 13.11
N SER A 353 -21.49 2.62 14.19
CA SER A 353 -20.87 2.68 15.52
C SER A 353 -19.52 1.98 15.59
N GLN A 354 -19.27 1.03 14.67
CA GLN A 354 -17.99 0.33 14.50
C GLN A 354 -17.08 1.06 13.49
N ARG A 355 -17.36 2.33 13.22
CA ARG A 355 -16.52 3.21 12.40
C ARG A 355 -16.30 4.51 13.15
N LYS A 356 -15.06 4.76 13.57
CA LYS A 356 -14.64 6.11 13.97
C LYS A 356 -13.94 6.77 12.78
N LEU A 357 -14.69 7.61 12.07
CA LEU A 357 -14.15 8.46 11.02
C LEU A 357 -13.51 9.67 11.70
N PHE A 358 -12.19 9.83 11.61
CA PHE A 358 -11.56 11.05 12.08
C PHE A 358 -11.90 12.22 11.14
N GLU A 359 -12.45 13.29 11.71
CA GLU A 359 -12.75 14.51 10.98
C GLU A 359 -11.45 15.29 10.68
N SER A 360 -11.26 15.58 9.40
CA SER A 360 -10.20 16.40 8.81
C SER A 360 -8.85 15.70 8.53
N PHE A 361 -8.65 15.40 7.25
CA PHE A 361 -7.35 15.62 6.62
C PHE A 361 -7.53 16.73 5.57
N ALA A 362 -7.00 17.92 5.88
CA ALA A 362 -6.95 19.06 4.99
C ALA A 362 -5.74 18.93 4.04
N SER A 363 -5.77 17.96 3.13
CA SER A 363 -4.94 17.96 1.90
C SER A 363 -5.43 16.85 0.97
N LYS A 364 -6.56 17.10 0.30
CA LYS A 364 -7.24 16.12 -0.56
C LYS A 364 -6.50 15.82 -1.89
N GLU A 365 -5.42 16.50 -2.22
CA GLU A 365 -5.10 16.69 -3.64
C GLU A 365 -4.04 15.74 -4.24
N ASN A 366 -3.14 15.10 -3.48
CA ASN A 366 -2.05 14.30 -4.08
C ASN A 366 -1.79 12.92 -3.42
N LEU A 367 -2.82 12.17 -3.02
CA LEU A 367 -2.68 10.82 -2.42
C LEU A 367 -2.65 9.67 -3.44
N ARG A 368 -2.34 9.95 -4.71
CA ARG A 368 -2.25 8.90 -5.72
C ARG A 368 -0.94 8.13 -5.53
N THR A 369 -1.02 6.81 -5.44
CA THR A 369 0.12 5.90 -5.30
C THR A 369 0.05 4.83 -6.38
N GLU A 370 1.10 4.04 -6.57
CA GLU A 370 1.09 2.80 -7.38
C GLU A 370 0.90 1.55 -6.51
N ALA A 371 1.06 1.70 -5.20
CA ALA A 371 1.02 0.59 -4.28
C ALA A 371 -0.40 0.14 -4.02
N TYR A 372 -0.61 -1.15 -3.81
CA TYR A 372 -1.88 -1.78 -3.46
C TYR A 372 -1.82 -2.39 -2.04
N GLY A 373 -2.89 -3.07 -1.62
CA GLY A 373 -2.91 -3.82 -0.37
C GLY A 373 -2.99 -2.95 0.87
N LEU A 374 -2.56 -3.49 2.00
CA LEU A 374 -2.71 -2.89 3.34
C LEU A 374 -1.39 -2.41 3.94
N LEU A 375 -0.26 -2.68 3.27
CA LEU A 375 1.04 -2.17 3.67
C LEU A 375 1.07 -0.65 3.61
N LEU A 376 1.57 -0.05 4.67
CA LEU A 376 1.59 1.40 4.85
C LEU A 376 2.79 1.99 4.10
N PRO A 377 2.78 3.30 3.74
CA PRO A 377 3.86 3.89 2.96
C PRO A 377 5.28 3.62 3.51
N HIS A 378 5.48 3.74 4.82
CA HIS A 378 6.78 3.47 5.46
C HIS A 378 7.14 1.97 5.54
N GLN A 379 6.16 1.06 5.40
CA GLN A 379 6.39 -0.39 5.42
C GLN A 379 6.86 -0.93 4.06
N LYS A 380 6.84 -0.10 3.02
CA LYS A 380 7.15 -0.50 1.63
C LYS A 380 8.63 -0.56 1.29
N ASN A 381 9.54 -0.42 2.26
CA ASN A 381 10.98 -0.51 2.02
C ASN A 381 11.57 -1.80 2.58
N ILE A 382 11.43 -2.89 1.83
CA ILE A 382 12.40 -3.99 1.67
C ILE A 382 12.11 -4.64 0.29
N SER A 383 12.85 -4.26 -0.76
CA SER A 383 13.04 -4.96 -2.06
C SER A 383 11.95 -5.07 -3.16
N SER A 384 10.74 -4.52 -3.04
CA SER A 384 9.72 -4.66 -4.11
C SER A 384 9.73 -3.49 -5.12
N ILE A 385 10.74 -3.42 -6.00
CA ILE A 385 10.70 -2.58 -7.22
C ILE A 385 10.31 -3.42 -8.46
N ASN A 386 10.21 -4.75 -8.31
CA ASN A 386 10.00 -5.66 -9.44
C ASN A 386 8.53 -5.99 -9.73
N GLU A 387 7.56 -5.38 -9.04
CA GLU A 387 6.16 -5.60 -9.38
C GLU A 387 5.71 -4.68 -10.51
N PRO A 388 4.85 -5.14 -11.44
CA PRO A 388 4.34 -4.29 -12.51
C PRO A 388 3.65 -3.07 -11.89
N ILE A 389 3.99 -1.89 -12.39
CA ILE A 389 3.29 -0.65 -12.01
C ILE A 389 1.81 -0.82 -12.38
N ILE A 390 0.99 -1.00 -11.36
CA ILE A 390 -0.46 -0.89 -11.48
C ILE A 390 -0.74 0.61 -11.42
N GLY A 391 -1.39 1.16 -12.45
CA GLY A 391 -1.52 2.61 -12.63
C GLY A 391 -1.99 3.36 -11.39
N HIS A 392 -1.76 4.67 -11.35
CA HIS A 392 -1.95 5.45 -10.12
C HIS A 392 -3.42 5.55 -9.68
N GLY A 393 -3.67 5.32 -8.39
CA GLY A 393 -4.99 5.30 -7.77
C GLY A 393 -4.90 5.70 -6.30
N ILE A 394 -6.04 5.76 -5.62
CA ILE A 394 -6.07 6.17 -4.22
C ILE A 394 -6.49 4.99 -3.35
N ARG A 395 -5.67 4.63 -2.37
CA ARG A 395 -6.02 3.67 -1.34
C ARG A 395 -6.74 4.38 -0.20
N PRO A 396 -7.97 4.00 0.15
CA PRO A 396 -8.68 4.62 1.26
C PRO A 396 -7.87 4.64 2.55
N ILE A 397 -7.12 3.59 2.88
CA ILE A 397 -6.29 3.53 4.10
C ILE A 397 -5.22 4.63 4.18
N ASP A 398 -4.80 5.20 3.04
CA ASP A 398 -3.84 6.32 3.01
C ASP A 398 -4.54 7.68 3.28
N LYS A 399 -5.87 7.73 3.26
CA LYS A 399 -6.68 8.94 3.55
C LYS A 399 -7.06 9.08 5.03
N TYR A 400 -6.98 8.00 5.81
CA TYR A 400 -7.44 7.98 7.19
C TYR A 400 -6.24 7.91 8.14
N LEU A 401 -6.27 8.71 9.21
CA LEU A 401 -5.34 8.54 10.32
C LEU A 401 -5.62 7.21 11.01
N ARG A 402 -4.55 6.49 11.36
CA ARG A 402 -4.67 5.26 12.14
C ARG A 402 -5.14 5.62 13.55
N PRO A 403 -6.01 4.81 14.16
CA PRO A 403 -6.36 5.00 15.56
C PRO A 403 -5.09 5.01 16.41
N THR A 404 -4.90 6.07 17.20
CA THR A 404 -3.88 6.13 18.27
C THR A 404 -4.52 5.79 19.61
N ALA A 405 -3.71 5.32 20.57
CA ALA A 405 -4.14 4.89 21.90
C ALA A 405 -5.10 5.87 22.61
N GLY A 406 -6.20 5.35 23.20
CA GLY A 406 -7.16 6.09 24.03
C GLY A 406 -8.57 5.48 24.06
N ASP A 407 -9.54 6.18 24.66
CA ASP A 407 -10.99 5.84 24.71
C ASP A 407 -11.68 5.87 23.32
N ASP A 408 -10.89 5.98 22.26
CA ASP A 408 -11.33 6.19 20.89
C ASP A 408 -11.32 4.94 20.00
N LEU A 409 -11.31 3.75 20.59
CA LEU A 409 -11.47 2.50 19.84
C LEU A 409 -12.94 2.05 19.82
N THR A 410 -13.36 1.49 18.69
CA THR A 410 -14.63 0.76 18.64
C THR A 410 -14.48 -0.58 19.36
N GLU A 411 -15.58 -1.19 19.80
CA GLU A 411 -15.54 -2.51 20.44
C GLU A 411 -14.84 -3.54 19.54
N TYR A 412 -15.16 -3.52 18.24
CA TYR A 412 -14.52 -4.38 17.27
C TYR A 412 -13.02 -4.14 17.14
N ASP A 413 -12.61 -2.86 17.00
CA ASP A 413 -11.19 -2.52 16.85
C ASP A 413 -10.39 -2.90 18.11
N ALA A 414 -10.97 -2.76 19.30
CA ALA A 414 -10.36 -3.23 20.54
C ALA A 414 -10.14 -4.76 20.52
N LYS A 415 -11.14 -5.55 20.13
CA LYS A 415 -11.01 -7.02 19.99
C LYS A 415 -9.98 -7.40 18.92
N ALA A 416 -10.00 -6.74 17.77
CA ALA A 416 -9.05 -6.97 16.68
C ALA A 416 -7.62 -6.61 17.09
N LEU A 417 -7.43 -5.54 17.88
CA LEU A 417 -6.13 -5.18 18.45
C LEU A 417 -5.65 -6.23 19.45
N ILE A 418 -6.49 -6.72 20.36
CA ILE A 418 -6.09 -7.79 21.28
C ILE A 418 -5.66 -9.04 20.50
N SER A 419 -6.40 -9.36 19.43
CA SER A 419 -6.22 -10.58 18.63
C SER A 419 -5.19 -10.48 17.51
N GLU A 420 -4.42 -9.39 17.47
CA GLU A 420 -3.44 -9.14 16.41
C GLU A 420 -3.97 -9.16 14.96
N ARG A 421 -5.23 -8.77 14.79
CA ARG A 421 -5.82 -8.57 13.47
C ARG A 421 -5.55 -7.19 12.91
N THR A 422 -5.48 -7.12 11.58
CA THR A 422 -5.26 -5.86 10.88
C THR A 422 -6.51 -5.01 10.95
N ILE A 423 -6.31 -3.73 11.22
CA ILE A 423 -7.34 -2.70 11.16
C ILE A 423 -6.90 -1.69 10.11
N GLY A 424 -7.83 -1.37 9.21
CA GLY A 424 -7.68 -0.38 8.17
C GLY A 424 -8.43 0.88 8.54
N ILE A 425 -9.72 0.92 8.20
CA ILE A 425 -10.57 2.13 8.26
C ILE A 425 -11.91 1.91 8.99
N GLY A 426 -12.09 0.75 9.63
CA GLY A 426 -13.32 0.28 10.25
C GLY A 426 -14.19 -0.60 9.35
N MET A 427 -15.32 -1.06 9.89
CA MET A 427 -16.25 -1.99 9.22
C MET A 427 -16.71 -1.52 7.83
N SER A 428 -16.77 -2.44 6.87
CA SER A 428 -17.04 -2.10 5.47
C SER A 428 -18.52 -1.90 5.14
N GLY A 429 -18.86 -0.68 4.71
CA GLY A 429 -20.16 -0.38 4.10
C GLY A 429 -20.38 -1.10 2.76
N SER A 430 -19.31 -1.32 1.98
CA SER A 430 -19.37 -2.07 0.71
C SER A 430 -19.71 -3.53 0.95
N SER A 431 -19.07 -4.19 1.93
CA SER A 431 -19.44 -5.55 2.34
C SER A 431 -20.89 -5.63 2.79
N ASN A 432 -21.38 -4.62 3.53
CA ASN A 432 -22.77 -4.56 3.97
C ASN A 432 -23.74 -4.49 2.78
N ILE A 433 -23.52 -3.59 1.83
CA ILE A 433 -24.38 -3.49 0.62
C ILE A 433 -24.37 -4.82 -0.16
N LEU A 434 -23.18 -5.39 -0.36
CA LEU A 434 -23.03 -6.65 -1.09
C LEU A 434 -23.65 -7.83 -0.34
N HIS A 435 -23.63 -7.85 0.99
CA HIS A 435 -24.31 -8.87 1.78
C HIS A 435 -25.81 -8.94 1.45
N PHE A 436 -26.50 -7.79 1.41
CA PHE A 436 -27.93 -7.77 1.05
C PHE A 436 -28.16 -8.16 -0.41
N LEU A 437 -27.27 -7.76 -1.33
CA LEU A 437 -27.32 -8.22 -2.71
C LEU A 437 -27.19 -9.76 -2.82
N PHE A 438 -26.22 -10.34 -2.12
CA PHE A 438 -25.96 -11.78 -2.13
C PHE A 438 -27.16 -12.56 -1.56
N ARG A 439 -27.79 -12.04 -0.51
CA ARG A 439 -29.02 -12.63 0.06
C ARG A 439 -30.18 -12.60 -0.93
N LYS A 440 -30.35 -11.50 -1.68
CA LYS A 440 -31.35 -11.42 -2.75
C LYS A 440 -31.09 -12.44 -3.85
N LEU A 441 -29.84 -12.55 -4.32
CA LEU A 441 -29.47 -13.53 -5.35
C LEU A 441 -29.66 -14.97 -4.86
N GLN A 442 -29.30 -15.25 -3.60
CA GLN A 442 -29.52 -16.54 -2.96
C GLN A 442 -31.02 -16.87 -2.83
N SER A 443 -31.88 -15.89 -2.53
CA SER A 443 -33.33 -16.11 -2.40
C SER A 443 -34.04 -16.32 -3.73
N GLN A 444 -33.42 -15.96 -4.86
CA GLN A 444 -33.97 -16.14 -6.20
C GLN A 444 -33.74 -17.58 -6.74
N ASN A 445 -33.53 -18.57 -5.86
CA ASN A 445 -33.27 -19.98 -6.18
C ASN A 445 -32.08 -20.22 -7.13
N VAL A 446 -31.14 -19.28 -7.14
CA VAL A 446 -29.85 -19.50 -7.80
C VAL A 446 -28.97 -20.22 -6.79
N ASP A 447 -28.36 -21.33 -7.19
CA ASP A 447 -27.22 -21.94 -6.51
C ASP A 447 -26.07 -20.91 -6.43
N PHE A 448 -26.19 -19.99 -5.47
CA PHE A 448 -25.35 -18.80 -5.30
C PHE A 448 -24.19 -19.16 -4.37
N PRO A 449 -22.93 -19.12 -4.86
CA PRO A 449 -21.75 -19.43 -4.05
C PRO A 449 -21.47 -18.34 -3.00
N MET A 450 -22.21 -18.37 -1.90
CA MET A 450 -22.21 -17.33 -0.87
C MET A 450 -20.82 -17.12 -0.25
N ASP A 451 -20.11 -18.20 0.08
CA ASP A 451 -18.80 -18.08 0.73
C ASP A 451 -17.72 -17.56 -0.22
N ASP A 452 -17.75 -17.98 -1.49
CA ASP A 452 -16.88 -17.41 -2.53
C ASP A 452 -17.19 -15.93 -2.80
N ALA A 453 -18.47 -15.51 -2.72
CA ALA A 453 -18.86 -14.11 -2.86
C ALA A 453 -18.30 -13.24 -1.71
N LYS A 454 -18.37 -13.74 -0.46
CA LYS A 454 -17.77 -13.08 0.71
C LYS A 454 -16.25 -12.98 0.57
N LEU A 455 -15.61 -14.09 0.18
CA LEU A 455 -14.16 -14.18 0.01
C LEU A 455 -13.66 -13.23 -1.09
N ALA A 456 -14.35 -13.18 -2.24
CA ALA A 456 -14.04 -12.25 -3.33
C ALA A 456 -14.20 -10.79 -2.91
N THR A 457 -15.23 -10.48 -2.12
CA THR A 457 -15.48 -9.12 -1.63
C THR A 457 -14.39 -8.65 -0.68
N ALA A 458 -14.03 -9.47 0.31
CA ALA A 458 -12.95 -9.13 1.24
C ALA A 458 -11.61 -8.97 0.51
N SER A 459 -11.31 -9.88 -0.43
CA SER A 459 -10.10 -9.82 -1.25
C SER A 459 -10.05 -8.53 -2.09
N TRP A 460 -11.12 -8.16 -2.78
CA TRP A 460 -11.17 -6.92 -3.56
C TRP A 460 -10.91 -5.67 -2.70
N LEU A 461 -11.57 -5.59 -1.54
CA LEU A 461 -11.47 -4.43 -0.66
C LEU A 461 -10.07 -4.30 -0.04
N SER A 462 -9.45 -5.40 0.38
CA SER A 462 -8.09 -5.42 0.91
C SER A 462 -7.05 -5.16 -0.16
N TYR A 463 -7.21 -5.76 -1.34
CA TYR A 463 -6.32 -5.52 -2.48
C TYR A 463 -6.32 -4.04 -2.89
N SER A 464 -7.49 -3.39 -2.87
CA SER A 464 -7.62 -1.96 -3.18
C SER A 464 -7.08 -1.04 -2.06
N GLY A 465 -6.63 -1.58 -0.93
CA GLY A 465 -6.25 -0.81 0.25
C GLY A 465 -7.41 -0.08 0.91
N GLY A 466 -8.64 -0.58 0.71
CA GLY A 466 -9.86 -0.03 1.24
C GLY A 466 -10.10 -0.43 2.69
N HIS A 467 -10.21 -1.74 2.93
CA HIS A 467 -10.47 -2.32 4.24
C HIS A 467 -9.54 -3.49 4.50
N SER A 468 -9.20 -3.75 5.76
CA SER A 468 -8.55 -5.00 6.10
C SER A 468 -9.46 -6.20 5.77
N PHE A 469 -8.87 -7.37 5.55
CA PHE A 469 -9.60 -8.58 5.23
C PHE A 469 -10.52 -8.94 6.40
N ASN A 470 -9.98 -8.79 7.61
CA ASN A 470 -10.71 -8.86 8.87
C ASN A 470 -11.92 -7.92 8.88
N GLU A 471 -11.73 -6.63 8.55
CA GLU A 471 -12.83 -5.66 8.52
C GLU A 471 -13.91 -5.96 7.47
N ALA A 472 -13.49 -6.38 6.29
CA ALA A 472 -14.38 -6.61 5.17
C ALA A 472 -15.17 -7.92 5.34
N TYR A 473 -14.54 -8.96 5.86
CA TYR A 473 -15.14 -10.29 5.98
C TYR A 473 -16.06 -10.41 7.20
N SER A 474 -15.70 -9.83 8.34
CA SER A 474 -16.49 -9.94 9.58
C SER A 474 -17.88 -9.31 9.47
N VAL A 475 -18.09 -8.37 8.54
CA VAL A 475 -19.43 -7.81 8.23
C VAL A 475 -20.41 -8.90 7.83
N PHE A 476 -19.97 -9.94 7.11
CA PHE A 476 -20.85 -11.02 6.66
C PHE A 476 -21.25 -11.98 7.78
N GLY A 477 -20.45 -12.07 8.85
CA GLY A 477 -20.72 -12.93 10.00
C GLY A 477 -21.76 -12.37 10.96
N TYR A 478 -21.97 -11.04 10.96
CA TYR A 478 -22.86 -10.36 11.90
C TYR A 478 -24.28 -10.92 11.91
N THR A 479 -24.83 -11.26 10.74
CA THR A 479 -26.21 -11.78 10.65
C THR A 479 -26.38 -13.16 11.27
N SER A 480 -25.30 -13.94 11.42
CA SER A 480 -25.32 -15.25 12.07
C SER A 480 -25.01 -15.19 13.56
N SER A 481 -24.13 -14.28 13.99
CA SER A 481 -23.65 -14.22 15.39
C SER A 481 -24.24 -13.08 16.22
N GLY A 482 -24.85 -12.06 15.60
CA GLY A 482 -25.40 -10.87 16.27
C GLY A 482 -24.34 -9.87 16.76
N ASN A 483 -23.06 -10.17 16.56
CA ASN A 483 -21.90 -9.36 16.95
C ASN A 483 -20.81 -9.40 15.86
N PHE A 484 -19.91 -8.42 15.86
CA PHE A 484 -18.71 -8.48 15.02
C PHE A 484 -17.58 -9.10 15.81
N GLU A 485 -17.01 -10.18 15.27
CA GLU A 485 -15.87 -10.86 15.88
C GLU A 485 -14.67 -10.84 14.92
N PRO A 486 -13.43 -10.74 15.45
CA PRO A 486 -12.23 -10.85 14.64
C PRO A 486 -12.20 -12.18 13.87
N LEU A 487 -11.74 -12.12 12.62
CA LEU A 487 -11.69 -13.28 11.74
C LEU A 487 -10.69 -14.34 12.24
N SER A 488 -11.11 -15.61 12.28
CA SER A 488 -10.18 -16.76 12.33
C SER A 488 -9.77 -17.14 10.92
N PHE A 489 -8.49 -16.97 10.58
CA PHE A 489 -7.95 -17.42 9.30
C PHE A 489 -7.83 -18.94 9.25
N ASN A 490 -7.81 -19.66 10.39
CA ASN A 490 -7.92 -21.13 10.39
C ASN A 490 -9.26 -21.59 9.82
N THR A 491 -10.36 -20.97 10.27
CA THR A 491 -11.70 -21.29 9.74
C THR A 491 -11.77 -20.99 8.25
N LEU A 492 -11.25 -19.83 7.82
CA LEU A 492 -11.24 -19.46 6.41
C LEU A 492 -10.33 -20.38 5.56
N ARG A 493 -9.18 -20.79 6.09
CA ARG A 493 -8.27 -21.73 5.43
C ARG A 493 -8.93 -23.07 5.12
N ASN A 494 -9.88 -23.49 5.94
CA ASN A 494 -10.60 -24.75 5.77
C ASN A 494 -11.89 -24.61 4.95
N SER A 495 -12.23 -23.42 4.44
CA SER A 495 -13.49 -23.20 3.72
C SER A 495 -13.47 -23.71 2.28
N CYS A 496 -12.36 -23.51 1.55
CA CYS A 496 -12.19 -24.03 0.20
C CYS A 496 -10.69 -24.13 -0.18
N GLU A 497 -10.40 -24.83 -1.27
CA GLU A 497 -9.01 -25.03 -1.72
C GLU A 497 -8.32 -23.70 -2.12
N LEU A 498 -9.07 -22.76 -2.70
CA LEU A 498 -8.55 -21.43 -3.05
C LEU A 498 -8.14 -20.65 -1.79
N SER A 499 -8.98 -20.64 -0.75
CA SER A 499 -8.66 -19.91 0.49
C SER A 499 -7.48 -20.55 1.21
N LYS A 500 -7.41 -21.89 1.25
CA LYS A 500 -6.27 -22.64 1.77
C LYS A 500 -4.96 -22.23 1.10
N ASN A 501 -4.92 -22.30 -0.24
CA ASN A 501 -3.72 -21.99 -1.01
C ASN A 501 -3.29 -20.51 -0.85
N ALA A 502 -4.25 -19.59 -0.83
CA ALA A 502 -3.97 -18.17 -0.62
C ALA A 502 -3.41 -17.89 0.78
N ILE A 503 -3.99 -18.50 1.82
CA ILE A 503 -3.56 -18.36 3.21
C ILE A 503 -2.18 -18.98 3.44
N ASP A 504 -1.94 -20.19 2.93
CA ASP A 504 -0.65 -20.87 3.06
C ASP A 504 0.47 -20.11 2.33
N ASN A 505 0.18 -19.60 1.12
CA ASN A 505 1.12 -18.74 0.40
C ASN A 505 1.42 -17.45 1.17
N ALA A 506 0.39 -16.77 1.68
CA ALA A 506 0.57 -15.54 2.44
C ALA A 506 1.34 -15.75 3.74
N TYR A 507 1.09 -16.86 4.45
CA TYR A 507 1.83 -17.21 5.65
C TYR A 507 3.32 -17.43 5.33
N ASN A 508 3.61 -18.13 4.23
CA ASN A 508 5.00 -18.28 3.76
C ASN A 508 5.68 -16.94 3.45
N LYS A 509 4.98 -15.99 2.81
CA LYS A 509 5.49 -14.63 2.56
C LYS A 509 5.81 -13.88 3.85
N VAL A 510 5.00 -14.05 4.89
CA VAL A 510 5.27 -13.49 6.23
C VAL A 510 6.53 -14.10 6.85
N ILE A 511 6.72 -15.42 6.75
CA ILE A 511 7.93 -16.08 7.25
C ILE A 511 9.18 -15.64 6.48
N GLU A 512 9.11 -15.56 5.15
CA GLU A 512 10.19 -15.03 4.30
C GLU A 512 10.58 -13.60 4.72
N ALA A 513 9.59 -12.73 4.93
CA ALA A 513 9.82 -11.38 5.41
C ALA A 513 10.46 -11.38 6.80
N SER A 514 9.99 -12.22 7.72
CA SER A 514 10.55 -12.33 9.07
C SER A 514 12.02 -12.77 9.08
N ILE A 515 12.38 -13.76 8.26
CA ILE A 515 13.76 -14.23 8.10
C ILE A 515 14.63 -13.09 7.57
N LYS A 516 14.16 -12.38 6.54
CA LYS A 516 14.89 -11.27 5.93
C LYS A 516 15.11 -10.11 6.90
N LEU A 517 14.14 -9.85 7.77
CA LEU A 517 14.18 -8.78 8.76
C LEU A 517 15.06 -9.09 9.97
N ARG A 518 15.48 -10.35 10.14
CA ARG A 518 16.36 -10.79 11.23
C ARG A 518 17.86 -10.64 10.88
N GLY A 519 18.21 -10.82 9.61
CA GLY A 519 19.58 -10.64 9.10
C GLY A 519 19.89 -9.16 8.86
#